data_AF-A0A420ELM8-F1
#
_entry.id   AF-A0A420ELM8-F1
#
_cell.length_a   1.000
_cell.length_b   1.000
_cell.length_c   1.000
_cell.angle_alpha   90.00
_cell.angle_beta   90.00
_cell.angle_gamma   90.00
#
_symmetry.space_group_name_H-M   'P 1'
#
loop_
_entity.id
_entity.type
_entity.pdbx_description
1 polymer ?
#
loop_
_entity_poly.entity_id
_entity_poly.type
_entity_poly.pdbx_seq_one_letter_code
_entity_poly.pdbx_strand_id
1 'polypeptide(L)'
;MAAASAPSARPTRAQLSNWIKLILGGIATALVGGFFAALFTYFATAKLNNESALQQQYLVAVQDFNSSGAKVDAAITELADNVLDGQEIAQARREARQAIAAHVAATQALAPLMGEGNVAEYMKGLATLRMMVDDTDGRATAQNTSKARFTLMENRTVMIAEARKRIYGDS
;
A
#
# COMPACT_ATOMS: atom_id res chain seq x y z
N MET A 1 29.15 -87.30 -4.50
CA MET A 1 28.04 -86.49 -3.94
C MET A 1 27.78 -85.35 -4.91
N ALA A 2 26.71 -85.42 -5.71
CA ALA A 2 26.38 -84.41 -6.70
C ALA A 2 25.45 -83.36 -6.09
N ALA A 3 25.84 -82.08 -6.19
CA ALA A 3 25.08 -80.94 -5.69
C ALA A 3 23.85 -80.68 -6.58
N ALA A 4 22.66 -80.62 -5.98
CA ALA A 4 21.43 -80.21 -6.65
C ALA A 4 21.41 -78.69 -6.81
N SER A 5 21.38 -78.21 -8.05
CA SER A 5 21.20 -76.79 -8.38
C SER A 5 19.73 -76.38 -8.18
N ALA A 6 19.50 -75.38 -7.33
CA ALA A 6 18.18 -74.77 -7.13
C ALA A 6 17.68 -74.06 -8.41
N PRO A 7 16.39 -74.18 -8.78
CA PRO A 7 15.87 -73.52 -9.96
C PRO A 7 15.71 -72.01 -9.70
N SER A 8 16.31 -71.19 -10.58
CA SER A 8 16.13 -69.74 -10.58
C SER A 8 14.66 -69.39 -10.85
N ALA A 9 13.96 -68.84 -9.86
CA ALA A 9 12.62 -68.30 -10.02
C ALA A 9 12.66 -67.04 -10.91
N ARG A 10 12.46 -67.21 -12.22
CA ARG A 10 12.31 -66.08 -13.15
C ARG A 10 10.92 -65.46 -12.96
N PRO A 11 10.82 -64.15 -12.71
CA PRO A 11 9.52 -63.49 -12.59
C PRO A 11 8.74 -63.66 -13.88
N THR A 12 7.48 -64.06 -13.76
CA THR A 12 6.60 -64.30 -14.93
C THR A 12 6.22 -62.97 -15.59
N ARG A 13 6.01 -62.98 -16.92
CA ARG A 13 5.59 -61.77 -17.68
C ARG A 13 4.35 -61.09 -17.10
N ALA A 14 3.45 -61.85 -16.47
CA ALA A 14 2.25 -61.34 -15.82
C ALA A 14 2.56 -60.48 -14.57
N GLN A 15 3.53 -60.89 -13.75
CA GLN A 15 3.97 -60.12 -12.59
C GLN A 15 4.65 -58.81 -13.01
N LEU A 16 5.48 -58.84 -14.06
CA LEU A 16 6.11 -57.62 -14.60
C LEU A 16 5.08 -56.60 -15.11
N SER A 17 4.03 -57.06 -15.80
CA SER A 17 2.99 -56.17 -16.36
C SER A 17 2.17 -55.48 -15.26
N ASN A 18 1.86 -56.19 -14.16
CA ASN A 18 1.11 -55.61 -13.04
C ASN A 18 1.95 -54.57 -12.29
N TRP A 19 3.24 -54.82 -12.10
CA TRP A 19 4.15 -53.82 -11.49
C TRP A 19 4.27 -52.56 -12.34
N ILE A 20 4.40 -52.70 -13.66
CA ILE A 20 4.46 -51.56 -14.58
C ILE A 20 3.16 -50.74 -14.54
N LYS A 21 1.99 -51.38 -14.49
CA LYS A 21 0.69 -50.69 -14.37
C LYS A 21 0.53 -49.97 -13.04
N LEU A 22 1.01 -50.56 -11.94
CA LEU A 22 0.90 -49.97 -10.61
C LEU A 22 1.86 -48.77 -10.45
N ILE A 23 3.05 -48.85 -11.03
CA ILE A 23 4.01 -47.75 -11.11
C ILE A 23 3.48 -46.63 -12.01
N LEU A 24 2.98 -46.94 -13.21
CA LEU A 24 2.40 -45.94 -14.12
C LEU A 24 1.14 -45.29 -13.54
N GLY A 25 0.27 -46.06 -12.87
CA GLY A 25 -0.92 -45.55 -12.18
C GLY A 25 -0.57 -44.65 -10.99
N GLY A 26 0.45 -45.03 -10.20
CA GLY A 26 0.94 -44.21 -9.08
C GLY A 26 1.61 -42.91 -9.55
N ILE A 27 2.42 -42.98 -10.60
CA ILE A 27 3.08 -41.81 -11.20
C ILE A 27 2.06 -40.86 -11.85
N ALA A 28 1.04 -41.38 -12.53
CA ALA A 28 -0.02 -40.55 -13.12
C ALA A 28 -0.81 -39.81 -12.03
N THR A 29 -1.17 -40.48 -10.93
CA THR A 29 -1.90 -39.84 -9.82
C THR A 29 -1.04 -38.78 -9.10
N ALA A 30 0.26 -39.03 -8.92
CA ALA A 30 1.19 -38.07 -8.31
C ALA A 30 1.48 -36.85 -9.21
N LEU A 31 1.61 -37.05 -10.53
CA LEU A 31 1.81 -35.97 -11.49
C LEU A 31 0.56 -35.10 -11.63
N VAL A 32 -0.62 -35.71 -11.70
CA VAL A 32 -1.89 -34.96 -11.81
C VAL A 32 -2.19 -34.24 -10.49
N GLY A 33 -2.05 -34.90 -9.34
CA GLY A 33 -2.24 -34.28 -8.02
C GLY A 33 -1.23 -33.17 -7.72
N GLY A 34 0.05 -33.38 -8.05
CA GLY A 34 1.11 -32.38 -7.91
C GLY A 34 0.94 -31.17 -8.84
N PHE A 35 0.44 -31.38 -10.06
CA PHE A 35 0.14 -30.32 -11.02
C PHE A 35 -1.01 -29.43 -10.54
N PHE A 36 -2.12 -30.02 -10.06
CA PHE A 36 -3.23 -29.24 -9.50
C PHE A 36 -2.85 -28.52 -8.19
N ALA A 37 -2.06 -29.15 -7.31
CA ALA A 37 -1.54 -28.49 -6.13
C ALA A 37 -0.61 -27.31 -6.48
N ALA A 38 0.29 -27.49 -7.45
CA ALA A 38 1.17 -26.42 -7.91
C ALA A 38 0.41 -25.27 -8.57
N LEU A 39 -0.65 -25.55 -9.34
CA LEU A 39 -1.54 -24.50 -9.88
C LEU A 39 -2.31 -23.80 -8.77
N PHE A 40 -2.87 -24.55 -7.81
CA PHE A 40 -3.62 -23.96 -6.70
C PHE A 40 -2.71 -23.11 -5.81
N THR A 41 -1.51 -23.59 -5.49
CA THR A 41 -0.48 -22.82 -4.78
C THR A 41 -0.02 -21.63 -5.62
N TYR A 42 0.23 -21.77 -6.93
CA TYR A 42 0.61 -20.62 -7.76
C TYR A 42 -0.48 -19.54 -7.79
N PHE A 43 -1.74 -19.91 -8.01
CA PHE A 43 -2.86 -18.95 -8.03
C PHE A 43 -3.18 -18.40 -6.65
N ALA A 44 -3.14 -19.21 -5.59
CA ALA A 44 -3.37 -18.77 -4.21
C ALA A 44 -2.22 -17.90 -3.69
N THR A 45 -0.97 -18.29 -3.93
CA THR A 45 0.23 -17.54 -3.54
C THR A 45 0.40 -16.28 -4.39
N ALA A 46 0.10 -16.31 -5.68
CA ALA A 46 0.08 -15.09 -6.51
C ALA A 46 -1.01 -14.12 -6.05
N LYS A 47 -2.20 -14.62 -5.70
CA LYS A 47 -3.29 -13.78 -5.17
C LYS A 47 -2.95 -13.21 -3.79
N LEU A 48 -2.44 -14.02 -2.87
CA LEU A 48 -2.02 -13.58 -1.52
C LEU A 48 -0.81 -12.63 -1.55
N ASN A 49 0.15 -12.86 -2.44
CA ASN A 49 1.29 -11.94 -2.64
C ASN A 49 0.83 -10.62 -3.25
N ASN A 50 -0.15 -10.63 -4.16
CA ASN A 50 -0.67 -9.40 -4.75
C ASN A 50 -1.55 -8.62 -3.76
N GLU A 51 -2.38 -9.29 -2.95
CA GLU A 51 -3.18 -8.68 -1.90
C GLU A 51 -2.31 -8.08 -0.78
N SER A 52 -1.28 -8.81 -0.33
CA SER A 52 -0.32 -8.29 0.66
C SER A 52 0.55 -7.15 0.12
N ALA A 53 0.96 -7.21 -1.15
CA ALA A 53 1.67 -6.10 -1.79
C ALA A 53 0.79 -4.85 -1.93
N LEU A 54 -0.48 -5.01 -2.31
CA LEU A 54 -1.43 -3.90 -2.37
C LEU A 54 -1.69 -3.29 -0.99
N GLN A 55 -1.85 -4.12 0.04
CA GLN A 55 -1.97 -3.63 1.43
C GLN A 55 -0.73 -2.86 1.87
N GLN A 56 0.48 -3.35 1.57
CA GLN A 56 1.72 -2.64 1.87
C GLN A 56 1.80 -1.31 1.12
N GLN A 57 1.43 -1.29 -0.17
CA GLN A 57 1.38 -0.06 -0.96
C GLN A 57 0.41 0.96 -0.38
N TYR A 58 -0.78 0.53 0.07
CA TYR A 58 -1.75 1.42 0.72
C TYR A 58 -1.27 1.93 2.07
N LEU A 59 -0.59 1.09 2.86
CA LEU A 59 0.02 1.54 4.12
C LEU A 59 1.11 2.60 3.88
N VAL A 60 1.96 2.40 2.87
CA VAL A 60 2.97 3.39 2.47
C VAL A 60 2.29 4.68 2.01
N ALA A 61 1.24 4.61 1.19
CA ALA A 61 0.49 5.80 0.75
C ALA A 61 -0.13 6.58 1.92
N VAL A 62 -0.70 5.89 2.92
CA VAL A 62 -1.24 6.52 4.14
C VAL A 62 -0.12 7.16 4.98
N GLN A 63 1.05 6.50 5.08
CA GLN A 63 2.20 7.04 5.79
C GLN A 63 2.77 8.29 5.10
N ASP A 64 2.92 8.26 3.78
CA ASP A 64 3.39 9.38 2.97
C ASP A 64 2.41 10.56 3.05
N PHE A 65 1.11 10.28 3.01
CA PHE A 65 0.08 11.30 3.22
C PHE A 65 0.15 11.93 4.60
N ASN A 66 0.29 11.13 5.66
CA ASN A 66 0.42 11.67 7.02
C ASN A 66 1.71 12.48 7.21
N SER A 67 2.84 11.97 6.72
CA SER A 67 4.15 12.61 6.81
C SER A 67 4.19 13.94 6.04
N SER A 68 3.71 13.94 4.79
CA SER A 68 3.64 15.17 3.98
C SER A 68 2.66 16.18 4.57
N GLY A 69 1.54 15.75 5.16
CA GLY A 69 0.63 16.62 5.89
C GLY A 69 1.28 17.30 7.09
N ALA A 70 2.06 16.55 7.89
CA ALA A 70 2.80 17.13 9.01
C ALA A 70 3.84 18.17 8.56
N LYS A 71 4.45 18.00 7.38
CA LYS A 71 5.35 18.99 6.78
C LYS A 71 4.61 20.26 6.36
N VAL A 72 3.39 20.13 5.82
CA VAL A 72 2.52 21.30 5.56
C VAL A 72 2.24 22.04 6.87
N ASP A 73 1.94 21.29 7.93
CA ASP A 73 1.63 21.91 9.22
C ASP A 73 2.82 22.69 9.78
N ALA A 74 4.02 22.11 9.73
CA ALA A 74 5.26 22.73 10.16
C ALA A 74 5.56 24.00 9.35
N ALA A 75 5.53 23.91 8.01
CA ALA A 75 5.85 25.04 7.13
C ALA A 75 4.88 26.22 7.29
N ILE A 76 3.59 25.95 7.57
CA ILE A 76 2.61 27.01 7.84
C ILE A 76 2.81 27.61 9.23
N THR A 77 3.25 26.82 10.21
CA THR A 77 3.66 27.36 11.53
C THR A 77 4.79 28.35 11.36
N GLU A 78 5.85 27.92 10.66
CA GLU A 78 7.03 28.72 10.40
C GLU A 78 6.70 30.01 9.62
N LEU A 79 5.83 29.92 8.61
CA LEU A 79 5.33 31.11 7.92
C LEU A 79 4.61 32.07 8.87
N ALA A 80 3.75 31.56 9.75
CA ALA A 80 3.01 32.39 10.70
C ALA A 80 3.94 33.02 11.75
N ASP A 81 4.91 32.27 12.26
CA ASP A 81 5.90 32.74 13.23
C ASP A 81 6.78 33.84 12.60
N ASN A 82 7.27 33.63 11.38
CA ASN A 82 8.06 34.64 10.66
C ASN A 82 7.27 35.95 10.45
N VAL A 83 5.95 35.86 10.19
CA VAL A 83 5.08 37.05 10.10
C VAL A 83 4.94 37.75 11.46
N LEU A 84 4.80 36.99 12.55
CA LEU A 84 4.63 37.53 13.89
C LEU A 84 5.90 38.21 14.42
N ASP A 85 7.05 37.62 14.10
CA ASP A 85 8.39 38.06 14.48
C ASP A 85 8.96 39.15 13.56
N GLY A 86 8.30 39.43 12.42
CA GLY A 86 8.75 40.41 11.45
C GLY A 86 9.98 39.98 10.65
N GLN A 87 10.20 38.67 10.51
CA GLN A 87 11.27 38.08 9.72
C GLN A 87 10.92 38.02 8.22
N GLU A 88 11.90 37.67 7.39
CA GLU A 88 11.67 37.51 5.95
C GLU A 88 10.71 36.34 5.66
N ILE A 89 9.55 36.65 5.09
CA ILE A 89 8.48 35.68 4.81
C ILE A 89 8.61 34.98 3.46
N ALA A 90 9.48 35.49 2.56
CA ALA A 90 9.59 34.98 1.20
C ALA A 90 10.06 33.52 1.15
N GLN A 91 11.04 33.16 2.00
CA GLN A 91 11.54 31.79 2.09
C GLN A 91 10.50 30.85 2.68
N ALA A 92 9.92 31.19 3.84
CA ALA A 92 8.89 30.37 4.48
C ALA A 92 7.65 30.17 3.59
N ARG A 93 7.26 31.18 2.79
CA ARG A 93 6.20 31.05 1.79
C ARG A 93 6.55 30.04 0.70
N ARG A 94 7.79 30.05 0.19
CA ARG A 94 8.25 29.05 -0.79
C ARG A 94 8.23 27.64 -0.21
N GLU A 95 8.68 27.48 1.02
CA GLU A 95 8.68 26.19 1.72
C GLU A 95 7.25 25.67 1.95
N ALA A 96 6.34 26.54 2.41
CA ALA A 96 4.93 26.21 2.55
C ALA A 96 4.29 25.79 1.20
N ARG A 97 4.59 26.50 0.10
CA ARG A 97 4.14 26.11 -1.25
C ARG A 97 4.65 24.74 -1.67
N GLN A 98 5.93 24.46 -1.43
CA GLN A 98 6.54 23.18 -1.78
C GLN A 98 5.95 22.04 -0.94
N ALA A 99 5.74 22.27 0.36
CA ALA A 99 5.09 21.31 1.24
C ALA A 99 3.66 21.00 0.78
N ILE A 100 2.86 22.03 0.44
CA ILE A 100 1.50 21.84 -0.08
C ILE A 100 1.53 21.07 -1.39
N ALA A 101 2.43 21.40 -2.33
CA ALA A 101 2.55 20.69 -3.60
C ALA A 101 2.91 19.20 -3.40
N ALA A 102 3.85 18.90 -2.50
CA ALA A 102 4.20 17.52 -2.15
C ALA A 102 3.02 16.78 -1.52
N HIS A 103 2.26 17.46 -0.65
CA HIS A 103 1.09 16.86 -0.01
C HIS A 103 -0.07 16.63 -0.99
N VAL A 104 -0.25 17.49 -2.00
CA VAL A 104 -1.21 17.26 -3.09
C VAL A 104 -0.87 15.96 -3.84
N ALA A 105 0.41 15.73 -4.15
CA ALA A 105 0.83 14.48 -4.79
C ALA A 105 0.53 13.25 -3.90
N ALA A 106 0.82 13.33 -2.60
CA ALA A 106 0.49 12.26 -1.65
C ALA A 106 -1.03 12.05 -1.50
N THR A 107 -1.83 13.11 -1.59
CA THR A 107 -3.30 13.03 -1.57
C THR A 107 -3.83 12.32 -2.81
N GLN A 108 -3.27 12.61 -3.99
CA GLN A 108 -3.64 11.91 -5.23
C GLN A 108 -3.32 10.42 -5.17
N ALA A 109 -2.20 10.05 -4.54
CA ALA A 109 -1.82 8.65 -4.35
C ALA A 109 -2.82 7.88 -3.45
N LEU A 110 -3.62 8.56 -2.62
CA LEU A 110 -4.70 7.97 -1.82
C LEU A 110 -6.02 7.79 -2.57
N ALA A 111 -6.18 8.37 -3.77
CA ALA A 111 -7.43 8.31 -4.53
C ALA A 111 -7.96 6.87 -4.74
N PRO A 112 -7.11 5.87 -5.07
CA PRO A 112 -7.57 4.48 -5.24
C PRO A 112 -8.13 3.86 -3.95
N LEU A 113 -7.74 4.37 -2.77
CA LEU A 113 -8.13 3.81 -1.47
C LEU A 113 -9.39 4.49 -0.91
N MET A 114 -9.49 5.82 -1.03
CA MET A 114 -10.52 6.65 -0.40
C MET A 114 -11.78 6.83 -1.26
N GLY A 115 -11.67 6.63 -2.58
CA GLY A 115 -12.70 7.03 -3.54
C GLY A 115 -12.58 8.51 -3.92
N GLU A 116 -12.91 8.83 -5.17
CA GLU A 116 -12.58 10.13 -5.78
C GLU A 116 -13.26 11.35 -5.12
N GLY A 117 -14.45 11.17 -4.52
CA GLY A 117 -15.22 12.26 -3.92
C GLY A 117 -14.54 12.92 -2.71
N ASN A 118 -14.12 12.12 -1.73
CA ASN A 118 -13.49 12.62 -0.49
C ASN A 118 -12.12 13.26 -0.76
N VAL A 119 -11.39 12.73 -1.74
CA VAL A 119 -10.08 13.24 -2.16
C VAL A 119 -10.21 14.58 -2.89
N ALA A 120 -11.21 14.74 -3.75
CA ALA A 120 -11.43 15.98 -4.49
C ALA A 120 -11.77 17.16 -3.57
N GLU A 121 -12.57 16.94 -2.52
CA GLU A 121 -12.90 17.98 -1.53
C GLU A 121 -11.66 18.39 -0.72
N TYR A 122 -10.86 17.41 -0.28
CA TYR A 122 -9.60 17.70 0.42
C TYR A 122 -8.63 18.50 -0.45
N MET A 123 -8.50 18.13 -1.73
CA MET A 123 -7.67 18.86 -2.69
C MET A 123 -8.13 20.31 -2.93
N LYS A 124 -9.45 20.57 -2.92
CA LYS A 124 -9.97 21.95 -2.95
C LYS A 124 -9.52 22.74 -1.72
N GLY A 125 -9.57 22.14 -0.54
CA GLY A 125 -9.06 22.74 0.68
C GLY A 125 -7.56 23.07 0.59
N LEU A 126 -6.74 22.16 0.06
CA LEU A 126 -5.31 22.40 -0.19
C LEU A 126 -5.06 23.53 -1.18
N ALA A 127 -5.87 23.64 -2.24
CA ALA A 127 -5.78 24.75 -3.20
C ALA A 127 -6.11 26.08 -2.53
N THR A 128 -7.17 26.14 -1.71
CA THR A 128 -7.51 27.32 -0.91
C THR A 128 -6.37 27.68 0.05
N LEU A 129 -5.80 26.70 0.75
CA LEU A 129 -4.67 26.93 1.65
C LEU A 129 -3.47 27.52 0.93
N ARG A 130 -3.17 27.06 -0.28
CA ARG A 130 -2.09 27.62 -1.11
C ARG A 130 -2.33 29.08 -1.44
N MET A 131 -3.55 29.46 -1.83
CA MET A 131 -3.89 30.86 -2.08
C MET A 131 -3.72 31.70 -0.80
N MET A 132 -4.16 31.19 0.35
CA MET A 132 -3.99 31.88 1.63
C MET A 132 -2.51 32.05 2.02
N VAL A 133 -1.67 31.04 1.78
CA VAL A 133 -0.20 31.15 1.95
C VAL A 133 0.37 32.26 1.05
N ASP A 134 -0.14 32.39 -0.17
CA ASP A 134 0.29 33.42 -1.12
C ASP A 134 -0.06 34.83 -0.63
N ASP A 135 -1.23 34.98 -0.01
CA ASP A 135 -1.78 36.23 0.54
C ASP A 135 -1.32 36.52 2.00
N THR A 136 -0.47 35.66 2.56
CA THR A 136 0.01 35.82 3.94
C THR A 136 1.12 36.86 4.01
N ASP A 137 0.74 38.12 4.26
CA ASP A 137 1.63 39.28 4.43
C ASP A 137 1.52 39.97 5.80
N GLY A 138 0.56 39.60 6.65
CA GLY A 138 0.34 40.27 7.94
C GLY A 138 -0.32 39.38 8.98
N ARG A 139 -0.37 39.86 10.24
CA ARG A 139 -0.84 39.05 11.38
C ARG A 139 -2.25 38.47 11.18
N ALA A 140 -3.17 39.25 10.63
CA ALA A 140 -4.54 38.81 10.37
C ALA A 140 -4.60 37.69 9.32
N THR A 141 -3.84 37.82 8.22
CA THR A 141 -3.81 36.81 7.16
C THR A 141 -3.05 35.56 7.62
N ALA A 142 -1.95 35.70 8.36
CA ALA A 142 -1.25 34.58 8.99
C ALA A 142 -2.15 33.78 9.96
N GLN A 143 -2.95 34.48 10.78
CA GLN A 143 -3.90 33.81 11.66
C GLN A 143 -4.97 33.03 10.87
N ASN A 144 -5.47 33.60 9.78
CA ASN A 144 -6.43 32.92 8.91
C ASN A 144 -5.82 31.70 8.22
N THR A 145 -4.59 31.81 7.70
CA THR A 145 -3.86 30.70 7.10
C THR A 145 -3.62 29.57 8.10
N SER A 146 -3.24 29.91 9.35
CA SER A 146 -3.06 28.94 10.43
C SER A 146 -4.37 28.25 10.82
N LYS A 147 -5.50 28.98 10.86
CA LYS A 147 -6.83 28.39 11.07
C LYS A 147 -7.22 27.42 9.95
N ALA A 148 -7.02 27.81 8.68
CA ALA A 148 -7.33 26.96 7.53
C ALA A 148 -6.52 25.65 7.55
N ARG A 149 -5.26 25.71 8.00
CA ARG A 149 -4.45 24.51 8.25
C ARG A 149 -5.11 23.58 9.27
N PHE A 150 -5.62 24.08 10.39
CA PHE A 150 -6.25 23.21 11.40
C PHE A 150 -7.48 22.46 10.86
N THR A 151 -8.32 23.14 10.07
CA THR A 151 -9.45 22.48 9.38
C THR A 151 -8.97 21.36 8.45
N LEU A 152 -7.87 21.57 7.72
CA LEU A 152 -7.27 20.52 6.90
C LEU A 152 -6.63 19.40 7.71
N MET A 153 -6.09 19.69 8.89
CA MET A 153 -5.53 18.70 9.81
C MET A 153 -6.61 17.77 10.38
N GLU A 154 -7.78 18.32 10.71
CA GLU A 154 -8.96 17.55 11.14
C GLU A 154 -9.45 16.64 10.00
N ASN A 155 -9.65 17.19 8.81
CA ASN A 155 -10.03 16.41 7.62
C ASN A 155 -9.02 15.31 7.30
N ARG A 156 -7.71 15.60 7.42
CA ARG A 156 -6.63 14.61 7.24
C ARG A 156 -6.78 13.45 8.21
N THR A 157 -7.09 13.73 9.47
CA THR A 157 -7.24 12.72 10.52
C THR A 157 -8.40 11.78 10.20
N VAL A 158 -9.53 12.34 9.73
CA VAL A 158 -10.68 11.55 9.27
C VAL A 158 -10.29 10.68 8.07
N MET A 159 -9.58 11.24 7.09
CA MET A 159 -9.13 10.47 5.92
C MET A 159 -8.17 9.33 6.29
N ILE A 160 -7.25 9.55 7.23
CA ILE A 160 -6.34 8.50 7.70
C ILE A 160 -7.12 7.40 8.42
N ALA A 161 -8.10 7.75 9.25
CA ALA A 161 -8.93 6.77 9.94
C ALA A 161 -9.75 5.93 8.95
N GLU A 162 -10.36 6.57 7.95
CA GLU A 162 -11.12 5.91 6.90
C GLU A 162 -10.20 5.00 6.05
N ALA A 163 -9.04 5.48 5.65
CA ALA A 163 -8.05 4.71 4.91
C ALA A 163 -7.59 3.46 5.69
N ARG A 164 -7.30 3.60 6.99
CA ARG A 164 -6.93 2.47 7.85
C ARG A 164 -8.08 1.46 7.97
N LYS A 165 -9.32 1.94 8.16
CA LYS A 165 -10.51 1.09 8.21
C LYS A 165 -10.64 0.25 6.93
N ARG A 166 -10.39 0.84 5.76
CA ARG A 166 -10.44 0.12 4.47
C ARG A 166 -9.29 -0.87 4.27
N ILE A 167 -8.10 -0.59 4.80
CA ILE A 167 -6.94 -1.50 4.72
C ILE A 167 -7.12 -2.71 5.64
N TYR A 168 -7.58 -2.50 6.87
CA TYR A 168 -7.65 -3.55 7.90
C TYR A 168 -9.02 -4.26 8.00
N GLY A 169 -10.06 -3.71 7.37
CA GLY A 169 -11.45 -4.17 7.51
C GLY A 169 -12.10 -3.65 8.80
N ASP A 170 -13.44 -3.68 8.85
CA ASP A 170 -14.20 -3.45 10.08
C ASP A 170 -13.86 -4.56 11.07
N SER A 171 -12.98 -4.27 12.03
CA SER A 171 -12.78 -5.11 13.22
C SER A 171 -13.98 -5.04 14.14
#